data_AF-A0A356K888-F1
#
_entry.id   AF-A0A356K888-F1
#
_cell.length_a   1.000
_cell.length_b   1.000
_cell.length_c   1.000
_cell.angle_alpha   90.00
_cell.angle_beta   90.00
_cell.angle_gamma   90.00
#
_symmetry.space_group_name_H-M   'P 1'
#
loop_
_entity.id
_entity.type
_entity.pdbx_description
1 polymer ?
#
loop_
_entity_poly.entity_id
_entity_poly.type
_entity_poly.pdbx_seq_one_letter_code
_entity_poly.pdbx_strand_id
1 'polypeptide(L)'
;MGIDGLLECIESGSITTIVCDTEAAWRGAWTKHQLAELDSVSMAVAGGALADRLAWVFHAGYQAMLRRAFPFCPTDGWASYLVAEDRSGEYPATVLEKTTKGKQLSGCKSWVAAS
;
A
#
# COMPACT_ATOMS: atom_id res chain seq x y z
N MET A 1 12.87 4.95 -15.09
CA MET A 1 13.93 5.79 -14.47
C MET A 1 14.44 5.03 -13.25
N GLY A 2 15.75 4.88 -13.08
CA GLY A 2 16.30 4.28 -11.85
C GLY A 2 16.18 5.23 -10.66
N ILE A 3 16.43 4.72 -9.45
CA ILE A 3 16.30 5.52 -8.21
C ILE A 3 17.22 6.75 -8.19
N ASP A 4 18.41 6.67 -8.78
CA ASP A 4 19.36 7.80 -8.80
C ASP A 4 18.82 8.99 -9.61
N GLY A 5 18.22 8.73 -10.77
CA GLY A 5 17.60 9.79 -11.58
C GLY A 5 16.37 10.41 -10.88
N LEU A 6 15.66 9.62 -10.06
CA LEU A 6 14.56 10.13 -9.25
C LEU A 6 15.07 11.08 -8.17
N LEU A 7 16.14 10.71 -7.47
CA LEU A 7 16.74 11.53 -6.42
C LEU A 7 17.27 12.85 -6.99
N GLU A 8 17.93 12.83 -8.15
CA GLU A 8 18.38 14.05 -8.83
C GLU A 8 17.20 14.99 -9.17
N CYS A 9 16.08 14.45 -9.64
CA CYS A 9 14.87 15.25 -9.87
C CYS A 9 14.28 15.84 -8.59
N ILE A 10 14.33 15.10 -7.46
CA ILE A 10 13.89 15.60 -6.15
C ILE A 10 14.80 16.73 -5.67
N GLU A 11 16.12 16.52 -5.70
CA GLU A 11 17.12 17.49 -5.22
C GLU A 11 17.13 18.78 -6.04
N SER A 12 16.94 18.67 -7.35
CA SER A 12 16.84 19.83 -8.25
C SER A 12 15.50 20.57 -8.17
N GLY A 13 14.51 20.04 -7.44
CA GLY A 13 13.15 20.57 -7.40
C GLY A 13 12.38 20.39 -8.72
N SER A 14 12.83 19.49 -9.59
CA SER A 14 12.24 19.21 -10.91
C SER A 14 11.04 18.26 -10.85
N ILE A 15 10.57 17.90 -9.65
CA ILE A 15 9.36 17.11 -9.44
C ILE A 15 8.15 18.01 -9.18
N THR A 16 7.08 17.74 -9.93
CA THR A 16 5.77 18.32 -9.68
C THR A 16 4.88 17.28 -9.01
N THR A 17 4.26 17.65 -7.89
CA THR A 17 3.30 16.79 -7.19
C THR A 17 2.00 16.70 -7.98
N ILE A 18 1.24 15.61 -7.77
CA ILE A 18 -0.02 15.35 -8.43
C ILE A 18 -1.15 15.56 -7.43
N VAL A 19 -1.99 16.58 -7.67
CA VAL A 19 -3.15 16.85 -6.81
C VAL A 19 -4.16 15.71 -6.92
N CYS A 20 -4.39 15.00 -5.81
CA CYS A 20 -5.29 13.85 -5.75
C CYS A 20 -6.21 13.95 -4.52
N ASP A 21 -7.41 14.49 -4.71
CA ASP A 21 -8.38 14.71 -3.61
C ASP A 21 -9.08 13.45 -3.12
N THR A 22 -9.01 12.37 -3.89
CA THR A 22 -9.69 11.11 -3.59
C THR A 22 -8.75 9.93 -3.75
N GLU A 23 -9.05 8.85 -3.04
CA GLU A 23 -8.38 7.56 -3.21
C GLU A 23 -8.41 7.09 -4.68
N ALA A 24 -9.55 7.27 -5.36
CA ALA A 24 -9.69 6.90 -6.77
C ALA A 24 -8.76 7.71 -7.69
N ALA A 25 -8.60 9.02 -7.43
CA ALA A 25 -7.66 9.86 -8.17
C ALA A 25 -6.22 9.41 -7.91
N TRP A 26 -5.87 9.13 -6.65
CA TRP A 26 -4.56 8.61 -6.30
C TRP A 26 -4.27 7.25 -6.94
N ARG A 27 -5.26 6.35 -6.99
CA ARG A 27 -5.16 5.07 -7.72
C ARG A 27 -4.89 5.28 -9.20
N GLY A 28 -5.55 6.25 -9.82
CA GLY A 28 -5.31 6.63 -11.22
C GLY A 28 -3.86 7.09 -11.45
N ALA A 29 -3.35 7.96 -10.57
CA ALA A 29 -1.96 8.41 -10.62
C ALA A 29 -0.98 7.25 -10.41
N TRP A 30 -1.25 6.40 -9.41
CA TRP A 30 -0.44 5.22 -9.09
C TRP A 30 -0.27 4.29 -10.29
N THR A 31 -1.36 3.96 -10.98
CA THR A 31 -1.34 3.13 -12.19
C THR A 31 -0.65 3.84 -13.36
N LYS A 32 -0.96 5.13 -13.60
CA LYS A 32 -0.37 5.92 -14.69
C LYS A 32 1.15 6.00 -14.59
N HIS A 33 1.68 6.11 -13.37
CA HIS A 33 3.11 6.20 -13.10
C HIS A 33 3.78 4.84 -12.84
N GLN A 34 3.05 3.73 -13.02
CA GLN A 34 3.57 2.35 -12.87
C GLN A 34 4.27 2.13 -11.52
N LEU A 35 3.78 2.77 -10.45
CA LEU A 35 4.45 2.72 -9.15
C LEU A 35 4.51 1.30 -8.58
N ALA A 36 3.55 0.44 -8.97
CA ALA A 36 3.53 -0.97 -8.61
C ALA A 36 4.62 -1.82 -9.28
N GLU A 37 5.31 -1.33 -10.31
CA GLU A 37 6.36 -2.08 -11.02
C GLU A 37 7.76 -1.79 -10.46
N LEU A 38 7.87 -0.78 -9.60
CA LEU A 38 9.11 -0.38 -8.95
C LEU A 38 9.48 -1.35 -7.81
N ASP A 39 10.77 -1.45 -7.52
CA ASP A 39 11.24 -2.06 -6.28
C ASP A 39 10.74 -1.27 -5.06
N SER A 40 10.74 -1.91 -3.88
CA SER A 40 10.16 -1.31 -2.67
C SER A 40 10.73 0.07 -2.33
N VAL A 41 12.04 0.30 -2.49
CA VAL A 41 12.63 1.60 -2.14
C VAL A 41 12.21 2.64 -3.17
N SER A 42 12.37 2.32 -4.46
CA SER A 42 11.97 3.22 -5.55
C SER A 42 10.48 3.56 -5.51
N MET A 43 9.61 2.63 -5.13
CA MET A 43 8.17 2.85 -4.95
C MET A 43 7.87 3.85 -3.83
N ALA A 44 8.51 3.69 -2.67
CA ALA A 44 8.33 4.61 -1.54
C ALA A 44 8.77 6.03 -1.91
N VAL A 45 9.94 6.15 -2.54
CA VAL A 45 10.51 7.44 -2.93
C VAL A 45 9.69 8.08 -4.06
N ALA A 46 9.37 7.34 -5.12
CA ALA A 46 8.64 7.87 -6.28
C ALA A 46 7.21 8.25 -5.91
N GLY A 47 6.50 7.38 -5.19
CA GLY A 47 5.15 7.67 -4.73
C GLY A 47 5.13 8.83 -3.74
N GLY A 48 6.10 8.91 -2.83
CA GLY A 48 6.25 10.03 -1.91
C GLY A 48 6.55 11.36 -2.61
N ALA A 49 7.40 11.35 -3.63
CA ALA A 49 7.73 12.55 -4.39
C ALA A 49 6.58 13.07 -5.25
N LEU A 50 5.72 12.18 -5.78
CA LEU A 50 4.53 12.55 -6.55
C LEU A 50 3.33 12.97 -5.67
N ALA A 51 3.38 12.71 -4.38
CA ALA A 51 2.27 12.97 -3.46
C ALA A 51 2.07 14.47 -3.18
N ASP A 52 0.83 14.95 -3.28
CA ASP A 52 0.44 16.31 -2.87
C ASP A 52 0.14 16.44 -1.37
N ARG A 53 0.02 15.32 -0.64
CA ARG A 53 -0.36 15.28 0.78
C ARG A 53 0.28 14.11 1.51
N LEU A 54 0.43 14.25 2.82
CA LEU A 54 1.08 13.26 3.69
C LEU A 54 0.39 11.87 3.66
N ALA A 55 -0.93 11.82 3.43
CA ALA A 55 -1.64 10.55 3.30
C ALA A 55 -1.08 9.70 2.15
N TRP A 56 -0.76 10.31 1.01
CA TRP A 56 -0.20 9.61 -0.16
C TRP A 56 1.28 9.26 0.01
N VAL A 57 2.04 10.10 0.72
CA VAL A 57 3.42 9.77 1.15
C VAL A 57 3.41 8.51 2.04
N PHE A 58 2.54 8.50 3.05
CA PHE A 58 2.36 7.34 3.93
C PHE A 58 1.94 6.10 3.13
N HIS A 59 0.95 6.24 2.25
CA HIS A 59 0.48 5.15 1.41
C HIS A 59 1.60 4.53 0.55
N ALA A 60 2.43 5.36 -0.09
CA ALA A 60 3.55 4.87 -0.91
C ALA A 60 4.57 4.07 -0.09
N GLY A 61 4.98 4.60 1.07
CA GLY A 61 5.86 3.89 2.00
C GLY A 61 5.23 2.61 2.56
N TYR A 62 3.93 2.64 2.81
CA TYR A 62 3.17 1.50 3.32
C TYR A 62 3.09 0.36 2.30
N GLN A 63 2.74 0.64 1.04
CA GLN A 63 2.73 -0.37 -0.02
C GLN A 63 4.12 -0.96 -0.29
N ALA A 64 5.16 -0.12 -0.27
CA ALA A 64 6.55 -0.55 -0.37
C ALA A 64 6.94 -1.50 0.76
N MET A 65 6.61 -1.14 2.00
CA MET A 65 6.86 -1.95 3.19
C MET A 65 6.12 -3.28 3.13
N LEU A 66 4.84 -3.29 2.75
CA LEU A 66 4.06 -4.52 2.63
C LEU A 66 4.69 -5.52 1.68
N ARG A 67 5.14 -5.06 0.51
CA ARG A 67 5.80 -5.92 -0.48
C ARG A 67 7.17 -6.43 0.01
N ARG A 68 7.88 -5.64 0.81
CA ARG A 68 9.16 -6.04 1.42
C ARG A 68 8.96 -7.07 2.53
N ALA A 69 7.97 -6.87 3.41
CA ALA A 69 7.69 -7.73 4.54
C ALA A 69 6.96 -9.01 4.13
N PHE A 70 6.12 -8.94 3.10
CA PHE A 70 5.28 -10.03 2.60
C PHE A 70 5.48 -10.20 1.09
N PRO A 71 6.57 -10.86 0.65
CA PRO A 71 6.88 -11.03 -0.78
C PRO A 71 5.84 -11.82 -1.58
N PHE A 72 4.88 -12.46 -0.90
CA PHE A 72 3.74 -13.16 -1.50
C PHE A 72 2.54 -12.25 -1.77
N CYS A 73 2.57 -10.99 -1.35
CA CYS A 73 1.51 -10.03 -1.67
C CYS A 73 1.41 -9.84 -3.20
N PRO A 74 0.20 -9.81 -3.77
CA PRO A 74 0.02 -9.49 -5.18
C PRO A 74 0.69 -8.16 -5.53
N THR A 75 1.40 -8.14 -6.66
CA THR A 75 1.96 -6.90 -7.22
C THR A 75 0.89 -6.07 -7.92
N ASP A 76 -0.21 -6.71 -8.33
CA ASP A 76 -1.39 -6.07 -8.88
C ASP A 76 -2.28 -5.54 -7.74
N GLY A 77 -2.44 -4.22 -7.72
CA GLY A 77 -3.24 -3.51 -6.72
C GLY A 77 -2.49 -3.12 -5.44
N TRP A 78 -3.29 -2.80 -4.43
CA TRP A 78 -2.85 -2.35 -3.11
C TRP A 78 -3.20 -3.40 -2.06
N ALA A 79 -2.33 -3.53 -1.06
CA ALA A 79 -2.53 -4.43 0.06
C ALA A 79 -2.73 -3.64 1.36
N SER A 80 -3.37 -4.27 2.33
CA SER A 80 -3.49 -3.78 3.71
C SER A 80 -3.22 -4.92 4.69
N TYR A 81 -2.52 -4.60 5.77
CA TYR A 81 -2.20 -5.52 6.85
C TYR A 81 -3.20 -5.36 7.99
N LEU A 82 -4.04 -6.38 8.16
CA LEU A 82 -5.12 -6.40 9.14
C LEU A 82 -4.74 -7.31 10.32
N VAL A 83 -4.29 -6.71 11.42
CA VAL A 83 -3.92 -7.46 12.64
C VAL A 83 -5.01 -7.41 13.70
N ALA A 84 -5.69 -6.28 13.83
CA ALA A 84 -6.62 -6.03 14.92
C ALA A 84 -7.92 -6.84 14.77
N GLU A 85 -8.46 -7.27 15.89
CA GLU A 85 -9.75 -7.95 16.01
C GLU A 85 -10.61 -7.22 17.03
N ASP A 86 -11.90 -7.54 17.05
CA ASP A 86 -12.82 -7.00 18.03
C ASP A 86 -12.44 -7.48 19.43
N ARG A 87 -12.37 -6.53 20.37
CA ARG A 87 -12.07 -6.81 21.78
C ARG A 87 -13.31 -7.04 22.61
N SER A 88 -14.48 -6.61 22.12
CA SER A 88 -15.75 -6.74 22.84
C SER A 88 -16.32 -8.15 22.77
N GLY A 89 -15.97 -8.91 21.73
CA GLY A 89 -16.51 -10.24 21.45
C GLY A 89 -17.85 -10.21 20.70
N GLU A 90 -18.27 -9.03 20.24
CA GLU A 90 -19.43 -8.85 19.36
C GLU A 90 -19.19 -9.51 17.99
N TYR A 91 -17.95 -9.49 17.51
CA TYR A 91 -17.58 -10.09 16.22
C TYR A 91 -16.68 -11.32 16.38
N PRO A 92 -16.85 -12.36 15.54
CA PRO A 92 -16.05 -13.57 15.63
C PRO A 92 -14.58 -13.30 15.30
N ALA A 93 -13.68 -13.88 16.11
CA ALA A 93 -12.25 -13.87 15.87
C ALA A 93 -11.89 -14.57 14.54
N THR A 94 -10.74 -14.21 13.95
CA THR A 94 -10.29 -14.86 12.71
C THR A 94 -9.70 -16.22 13.01
N VAL A 95 -10.32 -17.29 12.48
CA VAL A 95 -9.89 -18.69 12.69
C VAL A 95 -9.57 -19.34 11.34
N LEU A 96 -8.48 -20.10 11.32
CA LEU A 96 -8.06 -20.93 10.20
C LEU A 96 -8.28 -22.41 10.54
N GLU A 97 -9.29 -23.02 9.92
CA GLU A 97 -9.67 -24.41 10.15
C GLU A 97 -9.21 -25.32 9.01
N LYS A 98 -8.91 -26.58 9.33
CA LYS A 98 -8.68 -27.63 8.31
C LYS A 98 -10.01 -28.33 8.03
N THR A 99 -10.42 -28.34 6.77
CA THR A 99 -11.62 -29.03 6.28
C THR A 99 -11.23 -30.15 5.32
N THR A 100 -12.20 -31.00 4.94
CA THR A 100 -11.99 -32.03 3.91
C THR A 100 -11.66 -31.46 2.53
N LYS A 101 -11.90 -30.15 2.29
CA LYS A 101 -11.64 -29.44 1.04
C LYS A 101 -10.39 -28.54 1.08
N GLY A 102 -9.66 -28.50 2.20
CA GLY A 102 -8.47 -27.67 2.35
C GLY A 102 -8.48 -26.86 3.64
N LYS A 103 -7.96 -25.63 3.59
CA LYS A 103 -8.01 -24.71 4.73
C LYS A 103 -9.11 -23.68 4.52
N GLN A 104 -9.90 -23.42 5.55
CA GLN A 104 -10.95 -22.40 5.53
C GLN A 104 -10.59 -21.30 6.53
N LEU A 105 -10.55 -20.05 6.05
CA LEU A 105 -10.38 -18.86 6.88
C LEU A 105 -11.76 -18.20 7.07
N SER A 106 -12.13 -17.90 8.31
CA SER A 106 -13.39 -17.22 8.63
C SER A 106 -13.23 -16.32 9.87
N GLY A 107 -14.09 -15.30 10.00
CA GLY A 107 -14.07 -14.35 11.11
C GLY A 107 -14.00 -12.90 10.65
N CYS A 108 -13.76 -12.00 11.59
CA CYS A 108 -13.72 -10.56 11.37
C CYS A 108 -12.37 -9.97 11.79
N LYS A 109 -11.91 -8.99 11.01
CA LYS A 109 -10.83 -8.08 11.38
C LYS A 109 -11.41 -6.70 11.65
N SER A 110 -10.89 -6.03 12.68
CA SER A 110 -11.23 -4.65 12.96
C SER A 110 -10.48 -3.74 12.00
N TRP A 111 -11.19 -2.75 11.48
CA TRP A 111 -10.59 -1.77 10.57
C TRP A 111 -9.50 -0.97 11.29
N VAL A 112 -8.30 -0.99 10.73
CA VAL A 112 -7.24 -0.03 11.06
C VAL A 112 -7.09 0.83 9.82
N ALA A 113 -7.33 2.12 9.98
CA ALA A 113 -7.51 3.08 8.90
C ALA A 113 -6.50 2.89 7.74
N ALA A 114 -7.02 2.48 6.59
CA ALA A 114 -6.49 2.90 5.30
C ALA A 114 -7.60 3.77 4.70
N SER A 115 -7.26 5.05 4.53
CA SER A 115 -8.12 6.16 4.11
C SER A 115 -8.98 5.85 2.89
#